data_AF-A0A7S2E1X2-F1
#
_entry.id   AF-A0A7S2E1X2-F1
#
_cell.length_a   1.000
_cell.length_b   1.000
_cell.length_c   1.000
_cell.angle_alpha   90.00
_cell.angle_beta   90.00
_cell.angle_gamma   90.00
#
_symmetry.space_group_name_H-M   'P 1'
#
loop_
_entity.id
_entity.type
_entity.pdbx_description
1 polymer ?
#
loop_
_entity_poly.entity_id
_entity_poly.type
_entity_poly.pdbx_seq_one_letter_code
_entity_poly.pdbx_strand_id
1 'polypeptide(L)'
;NKEELQQLLNSRFQNWPAEIRALAKATKADEVIETSVAELPISWRWGEDDVTLLGDAAHAQLPGLALGVTTSFGDIEELTKQIRRHGLNRKAIRWYEINR
;
A
#
# COMPACT_ATOMS: atom_id res chain seq x y z
N ASN A 1 9.02 -9.22 -20.80
CA ASN A 1 10.50 -9.38 -20.77
C ASN A 1 11.12 -8.13 -20.15
N LYS A 2 12.25 -8.22 -19.41
CA LYS A 2 12.89 -7.03 -18.78
C LYS A 2 13.35 -5.99 -19.81
N GLU A 3 13.89 -6.46 -20.93
CA GLU A 3 14.35 -5.58 -22.01
C GLU A 3 13.17 -4.86 -22.70
N GLU A 4 12.02 -5.52 -22.82
CA GLU A 4 10.78 -4.91 -23.33
C GLU A 4 10.28 -3.80 -22.39
N LEU A 5 10.35 -4.00 -21.07
CA LEU A 5 9.95 -2.96 -20.10
C LEU A 5 10.85 -1.72 -20.19
N GLN A 6 12.15 -1.92 -20.36
CA GLN A 6 13.09 -0.82 -20.56
C GLN A 6 12.80 -0.06 -21.87
N GLN A 7 12.46 -0.77 -22.95
CA GLN A 7 12.08 -0.15 -24.21
C GLN A 7 10.78 0.63 -24.07
N LEU A 8 9.77 0.07 -23.39
CA LEU A 8 8.49 0.73 -23.09
C LEU A 8 8.70 2.00 -22.26
N LEU A 9 9.54 1.95 -21.24
CA LEU A 9 9.88 3.11 -20.41
C LEU A 9 10.50 4.23 -21.27
N ASN A 10 11.49 3.89 -22.10
CA ASN A 10 12.14 4.85 -22.99
C ASN A 10 11.16 5.44 -24.02
N SER A 11 10.28 4.62 -24.61
CA SER A 11 9.29 5.10 -25.58
C SER A 11 8.24 5.99 -24.91
N ARG A 12 7.86 5.71 -23.67
CA ARG A 12 6.88 6.52 -22.92
C ARG A 12 7.37 7.95 -22.68
N PHE A 13 8.67 8.12 -22.48
CA PHE A 13 9.31 9.39 -22.17
C PHE A 13 10.01 10.06 -23.36
N GLN A 14 9.91 9.53 -24.58
CA GLN A 14 10.68 10.01 -25.75
C GLN A 14 10.52 11.51 -26.07
N ASN A 15 9.38 12.11 -25.74
CA ASN A 15 9.06 13.52 -26.00
C ASN A 15 9.23 14.43 -24.78
N TRP A 16 9.72 13.90 -23.66
CA TRP A 16 9.95 14.66 -22.43
C TRP A 16 11.31 15.38 -22.47
N PRO A 17 11.59 16.36 -21.58
CA PRO A 17 12.88 17.03 -21.49
C PRO A 17 14.08 16.07 -21.42
N ALA A 18 15.25 16.55 -21.84
CA ALA A 18 16.45 15.72 -22.00
C ALA A 18 16.88 15.02 -20.70
N GLU A 19 16.69 15.70 -19.58
CA GLU A 19 16.99 15.23 -18.22
C GLU A 19 16.13 14.02 -17.85
N ILE A 20 14.83 14.05 -18.17
CA ILE A 20 13.91 12.94 -17.89
C ILE A 20 14.23 11.74 -18.79
N ARG A 21 14.55 11.98 -20.06
CA ARG A 21 14.99 10.91 -20.97
C ARG A 21 16.32 10.29 -20.52
N ALA A 22 17.23 11.08 -19.97
CA ALA A 22 18.48 10.59 -19.42
C ALA A 22 18.24 9.71 -18.19
N LEU A 23 17.34 10.10 -17.29
CA LEU A 23 16.92 9.27 -16.15
C LEU A 23 16.32 7.94 -16.62
N ALA A 24 15.37 7.96 -17.56
CA ALA A 24 14.76 6.74 -18.10
C ALA A 24 15.79 5.77 -18.72
N LYS A 25 16.79 6.31 -19.45
CA LYS A 25 17.89 5.52 -20.02
C LYS A 25 18.87 4.97 -18.99
N ALA A 26 19.03 5.66 -17.85
CA ALA A 26 19.94 5.27 -16.78
C ALA A 26 19.36 4.18 -15.87
N THR A 27 18.03 4.07 -15.78
CA THR A 27 17.37 2.97 -15.07
C THR A 27 17.70 1.64 -15.75
N LYS A 28 18.15 0.65 -14.97
CA LYS A 28 18.45 -0.69 -15.50
C LYS A 28 17.17 -1.48 -15.73
N ALA A 29 17.18 -2.34 -16.73
CA ALA A 29 16.02 -3.17 -17.10
C ALA A 29 15.51 -4.07 -15.96
N ASP A 30 16.39 -4.50 -15.05
CA ASP A 30 16.04 -5.30 -13.88
C ASP A 30 15.56 -4.49 -12.67
N GLU A 31 15.67 -3.16 -12.72
CA GLU A 31 15.18 -2.20 -11.72
C GLU A 31 13.84 -1.57 -12.14
N VAL A 32 13.37 -1.80 -13.37
CA VAL A 32 12.06 -1.34 -13.84
C VAL A 32 10.96 -2.24 -13.29
N ILE A 33 10.04 -1.64 -12.52
CA ILE A 33 8.86 -2.32 -11.97
C ILE A 33 7.62 -1.76 -12.66
N GLU A 34 6.94 -2.61 -13.42
CA GLU A 34 5.58 -2.33 -13.89
C GLU A 34 4.59 -3.02 -12.95
N THR A 35 3.70 -2.25 -12.35
CA THR A 35 2.65 -2.78 -11.47
C THR A 35 1.32 -2.11 -11.78
N SER A 36 0.24 -2.88 -11.71
CA SER A 36 -1.09 -2.31 -11.66
C SER A 36 -1.30 -1.61 -10.33
N VAL A 37 -2.05 -0.51 -10.37
CA VAL A 37 -2.44 0.24 -9.18
C VAL A 37 -3.92 -0.02 -8.92
N ALA A 38 -4.25 -0.40 -7.69
CA ALA A 38 -5.61 -0.65 -7.24
C ALA A 38 -5.77 -0.21 -5.79
N GLU A 39 -7.01 -0.03 -5.35
CA GLU A 39 -7.36 0.29 -3.97
C GLU A 39 -8.54 -0.58 -3.51
N LEU A 40 -8.70 -0.72 -2.20
CA LEU A 40 -9.87 -1.34 -1.58
C LEU A 40 -10.94 -0.28 -1.27
N PRO A 41 -12.23 -0.67 -1.18
CA PRO A 41 -13.30 0.24 -0.75
C PRO A 41 -13.05 0.81 0.65
N ILE A 42 -13.48 2.06 0.88
CA ILE A 42 -13.24 2.79 2.14
C ILE A 42 -14.04 2.20 3.34
N SER A 43 -15.08 1.40 3.11
CA SER A 43 -15.88 0.80 4.18
C SER A 43 -16.30 -0.62 3.83
N TRP A 44 -15.70 -1.60 4.50
CA TRP A 44 -16.04 -3.01 4.41
C TRP A 44 -15.64 -3.72 5.71
N ARG A 45 -16.13 -4.94 5.91
CA ARG A 45 -15.90 -5.69 7.15
C ARG A 45 -14.47 -6.26 7.17
N TRP A 46 -13.62 -5.77 8.07
CA TRP A 46 -12.22 -6.22 8.20
C TRP A 46 -12.06 -7.58 8.86
N GLY A 47 -13.03 -8.06 9.64
CA GLY A 47 -12.83 -9.29 10.40
C GLY A 47 -14.10 -10.01 10.83
N GLU A 48 -13.90 -11.25 11.25
CA GLU A 48 -14.91 -12.17 11.76
C GLU A 48 -14.37 -12.97 12.94
N ASP A 49 -15.23 -13.24 13.92
CA ASP A 49 -14.90 -13.91 15.18
C ASP A 49 -13.64 -13.35 15.86
N ASP A 50 -12.55 -14.13 15.91
CA ASP A 50 -11.31 -13.76 16.59
C ASP A 50 -10.20 -13.35 15.60
N VAL A 51 -10.59 -13.03 14.36
CA VAL A 51 -9.71 -12.61 13.26
C VAL A 51 -10.11 -11.21 12.77
N THR A 52 -9.11 -10.43 12.39
CA THR A 52 -9.23 -9.12 11.73
C THR A 52 -8.06 -8.90 10.77
N LEU A 53 -8.18 -7.90 9.91
CA LEU A 53 -7.17 -7.46 8.96
C LEU A 53 -6.55 -6.14 9.43
N LEU A 54 -5.29 -5.89 9.04
CA LEU A 54 -4.65 -4.57 9.16
C LEU A 54 -3.85 -4.25 7.91
N GLY A 55 -3.46 -2.99 7.77
CA GLY A 55 -2.59 -2.54 6.68
C GLY A 55 -3.24 -2.72 5.31
N ASP A 56 -2.45 -3.02 4.29
CA ASP A 56 -2.95 -3.20 2.91
C ASP A 56 -4.05 -4.27 2.80
N ALA A 57 -4.07 -5.27 3.70
CA ALA A 57 -5.13 -6.28 3.71
C ALA A 57 -6.49 -5.70 4.13
N ALA A 58 -6.50 -4.65 4.95
CA ALA A 58 -7.70 -3.95 5.40
C ALA A 58 -8.06 -2.74 4.50
N HIS A 59 -7.04 -2.04 3.99
CA HIS A 59 -7.25 -0.75 3.35
C HIS A 59 -6.20 -0.42 2.28
N ALA A 60 -5.82 -1.35 1.39
CA ALA A 60 -4.91 -1.03 0.27
C ALA A 60 -5.28 0.29 -0.42
N GLN A 61 -4.32 1.22 -0.49
CA GLN A 61 -4.51 2.59 -0.97
C GLN A 61 -3.71 2.82 -2.25
N LEU A 62 -4.13 3.80 -3.06
CA LEU A 62 -3.29 4.28 -4.16
C LEU A 62 -1.96 4.83 -3.60
N PRO A 63 -0.80 4.55 -4.22
CA PRO A 63 0.51 4.93 -3.71
C PRO A 63 0.81 6.43 -3.83
N GLY A 64 -0.07 7.22 -4.47
CA GLY A 64 0.18 8.62 -4.83
C GLY A 64 0.47 9.56 -3.64
N LEU A 65 -0.02 9.23 -2.45
CA LEU A 65 0.26 10.01 -1.22
C LEU A 65 1.34 9.36 -0.33
N ALA A 66 1.83 8.18 -0.70
CA ALA A 66 2.80 7.40 0.09
C ALA A 66 2.38 7.17 1.56
N LEU A 67 1.09 6.99 1.82
CA LEU A 67 0.55 6.88 3.19
C LEU A 67 0.39 5.44 3.71
N GLY A 68 0.47 4.40 2.87
CA GLY A 68 0.12 3.02 3.28
C GLY A 68 0.83 2.53 4.55
N VAL A 69 2.14 2.75 4.67
CA VAL A 69 2.91 2.37 5.87
C VAL A 69 2.49 3.20 7.09
N THR A 70 2.33 4.52 6.93
CA THR A 70 1.89 5.41 8.02
C THR A 70 0.49 5.03 8.51
N THR A 71 -0.44 4.73 7.60
CA THR A 71 -1.78 4.23 7.92
C THR A 71 -1.68 2.92 8.72
N SER A 72 -0.86 1.97 8.25
CA SER A 72 -0.64 0.68 8.92
C SER A 72 -0.08 0.83 10.34
N PHE A 73 0.81 1.80 10.59
CA PHE A 73 1.29 2.07 11.95
C PHE A 73 0.17 2.58 12.87
N GLY A 74 -0.74 3.40 12.35
CA GLY A 74 -1.92 3.81 13.10
C GLY A 74 -2.84 2.63 13.46
N ASP A 75 -2.89 1.57 12.64
CA ASP A 75 -3.63 0.36 12.99
C ASP A 75 -2.97 -0.37 14.17
N ILE A 76 -1.64 -0.50 14.14
CA ILE A 76 -0.86 -1.14 15.20
C ILE A 76 -1.05 -0.40 16.52
N GLU A 77 -1.00 0.93 16.49
CA GLU A 77 -1.24 1.78 17.66
C GLU A 77 -2.62 1.53 18.26
N GLU A 78 -3.67 1.61 17.42
CA GLU A 78 -5.05 1.48 17.89
C GLU A 78 -5.35 0.05 18.37
N LEU A 79 -4.92 -0.99 17.62
CA LEU A 79 -5.09 -2.38 18.04
C LEU A 79 -4.38 -2.66 19.38
N THR A 80 -3.15 -2.18 19.54
CA THR A 80 -2.40 -2.33 20.79
C THR A 80 -3.10 -1.63 21.95
N LYS A 81 -3.60 -0.41 21.72
CA LYS A 81 -4.38 0.35 22.71
C LYS A 81 -5.65 -0.41 23.13
N GLN A 82 -6.39 -1.00 22.20
CA GLN A 82 -7.60 -1.74 22.52
C GLN A 82 -7.30 -3.06 23.25
N ILE A 83 -6.24 -3.78 22.85
CA ILE A 83 -5.78 -4.99 23.56
C ILE A 83 -5.35 -4.65 24.99
N ARG A 84 -4.61 -3.55 25.20
CA ARG A 84 -4.23 -3.11 26.56
C ARG A 84 -5.43 -2.75 27.41
N ARG A 85 -6.46 -2.14 26.82
CA ARG A 85 -7.68 -1.70 27.53
C ARG A 85 -8.63 -2.85 27.86
N HIS A 86 -8.77 -3.82 26.97
CA HIS A 86 -9.82 -4.84 27.03
C HIS A 86 -9.30 -6.27 27.19
N GLY A 87 -7.98 -6.50 27.11
CA GLY A 87 -7.36 -7.82 27.01
C GLY A 87 -7.37 -8.35 25.57
N LEU A 88 -6.59 -9.40 25.31
CA LEU A 88 -6.60 -10.09 24.01
C LEU A 88 -7.87 -10.92 23.86
N ASN A 89 -8.92 -10.28 23.34
CA ASN A 89 -10.20 -10.91 23.07
C ASN A 89 -10.91 -10.22 21.91
N ARG A 90 -12.03 -10.81 21.49
CA ARG A 90 -12.90 -10.30 20.43
C ARG A 90 -13.31 -8.85 20.61
N LYS A 91 -13.55 -8.40 21.85
CA LYS A 91 -13.96 -7.02 22.12
C LYS A 91 -12.85 -6.04 21.72
N ALA A 92 -11.59 -6.33 22.04
CA ALA A 92 -10.46 -5.50 21.61
C ALA A 92 -10.37 -5.42 20.08
N ILE A 93 -10.53 -6.55 19.38
CA ILE A 93 -10.50 -6.63 17.92
C ILE A 93 -11.59 -5.76 17.29
N ARG A 94 -12.84 -5.89 17.74
CA ARG A 94 -13.96 -5.10 17.18
C ARG A 94 -13.84 -3.61 17.50
N TRP A 95 -13.32 -3.25 18.67
CA TRP A 95 -13.06 -1.85 18.98
C TRP A 95 -11.95 -1.24 18.13
N TYR A 96 -10.93 -2.02 17.77
CA TYR A 96 -9.91 -1.59 16.81
C TYR A 96 -10.55 -1.21 15.46
N GLU A 97 -11.37 -2.10 14.89
CA GLU A 97 -12.04 -1.86 13.61
C GLU A 97 -13.02 -0.69 13.62
N ILE A 98 -13.60 -0.33 14.77
CA ILE A 98 -14.51 0.81 14.89
C ILE A 98 -13.74 2.15 14.96
N ASN A 99 -12.53 2.13 15.51
CA ASN A 99 -11.71 3.34 15.69
C ASN A 99 -10.74 3.59 14.54
N ARG A 100 -10.85 2.82 13.45
CA ARG A 100 -10.02 2.88 12.26
C ARG A 100 -10.92 2.91 11.03
#